data_AF-A0A1Y0GA23-F1
#
_entry.id   AF-A0A1Y0GA23-F1
#
_cell.length_a   1.000
_cell.length_b   1.000
_cell.length_c   1.000
_cell.angle_alpha   90.00
_cell.angle_beta   90.00
_cell.angle_gamma   90.00
#
_symmetry.space_group_name_H-M   'P 1'
#
loop_
_entity.id
_entity.type
_entity.pdbx_description
1 polymer ?
#
loop_
_entity_poly.entity_id
_entity_poly.type
_entity_poly.pdbx_seq_one_letter_code
_entity_poly.pdbx_strand_id
1 'polypeptide(L)'
;MVNIIDWQFWIEFLLVILFSLLIPGGIYAVMLVKHSISRMTVLLLGLTLIAVAGIDAVLLHHLANEAAHTRAIWDDRLLTSELSMALYLLPLVTAGIGINIVSHLLIRHLTEAERNFYRDHEDEEK
;
A
#
# COMPACT_ATOMS: atom_id res chain seq x y z
N MET A 1 30.03 -13.12 -18.29
CA MET A 1 29.83 -11.72 -17.89
C MET A 1 28.39 -11.64 -17.44
N VAL A 2 28.13 -11.69 -16.13
CA VAL A 2 26.75 -11.60 -15.59
C VAL A 2 26.27 -10.19 -15.89
N ASN A 3 25.19 -10.07 -16.66
CA ASN A 3 24.70 -8.79 -17.14
C ASN A 3 24.13 -7.98 -15.97
N ILE A 4 24.45 -6.69 -15.93
CA ILE A 4 23.95 -5.74 -14.91
C ILE A 4 22.40 -5.70 -14.89
N ILE A 5 21.78 -5.93 -16.06
CA ILE A 5 20.33 -6.00 -16.26
C ILE A 5 19.69 -7.16 -15.47
N ASP A 6 20.36 -8.32 -15.40
CA ASP A 6 19.86 -9.50 -14.67
C ASP A 6 19.77 -9.21 -13.16
N TRP A 7 20.77 -8.53 -12.60
CA TRP A 7 20.82 -8.20 -11.17
C TRP A 7 19.77 -7.15 -10.77
N GLN A 8 19.52 -6.16 -11.61
CA GLN A 8 18.51 -5.14 -11.38
C GLN A 8 17.11 -5.77 -11.26
N PHE A 9 16.76 -6.64 -12.20
CA PHE A 9 15.48 -7.34 -12.21
C PHE A 9 15.22 -8.11 -10.90
N TRP A 10 16.18 -8.92 -10.44
CA TRP A 10 16.03 -9.68 -9.20
C TRP A 10 15.90 -8.80 -7.95
N ILE A 11 16.60 -7.66 -7.92
CA ILE A 11 16.49 -6.69 -6.82
C ILE A 11 15.08 -6.09 -6.80
N GLU A 12 14.59 -5.61 -7.94
CA GLU A 12 13.27 -5.01 -8.03
C GLU A 12 12.16 -6.03 -7.72
N PHE A 13 12.31 -7.28 -8.17
CA PHE A 13 11.39 -8.38 -7.84
C PHE A 13 11.34 -8.66 -6.34
N LEU A 14 12.52 -8.74 -5.70
CA LEU A 14 12.61 -8.96 -4.25
C LEU A 14 12.04 -7.76 -3.47
N LEU A 15 12.27 -6.53 -3.95
CA LEU A 15 11.71 -5.32 -3.35
C LEU A 15 10.19 -5.32 -3.42
N VAL A 16 9.60 -5.70 -4.56
CA VAL A 16 8.14 -5.85 -4.68
C VAL A 16 7.63 -6.83 -3.63
N ILE A 17 8.23 -8.02 -3.48
CA ILE A 17 7.80 -8.99 -2.46
C ILE A 17 7.95 -8.43 -1.03
N LEU A 18 9.06 -7.76 -0.74
CA LEU A 18 9.33 -7.15 0.57
C LEU A 18 8.33 -6.04 0.91
N PHE A 19 8.07 -5.14 -0.03
CA PHE A 19 7.18 -4.00 0.18
C PHE A 19 5.72 -4.42 0.20
N SER A 20 5.30 -5.33 -0.68
CA SER A 20 3.90 -5.73 -0.79
C SER A 20 3.44 -6.75 0.25
N LEU A 21 4.37 -7.50 0.89
CA LEU A 21 4.01 -8.50 1.91
C LEU A 21 4.46 -8.10 3.31
N LEU A 22 5.70 -7.64 3.45
CA LEU A 22 6.35 -7.47 4.75
C LEU A 22 5.91 -6.18 5.43
N ILE A 23 5.75 -5.09 4.68
CA ILE A 23 5.25 -3.83 5.25
C ILE A 23 3.76 -3.92 5.60
N PRO A 24 2.83 -4.36 4.72
CA PRO A 24 1.43 -4.52 5.08
C PRO A 24 1.22 -5.52 6.22
N GLY A 25 1.93 -6.64 6.19
CA GLY A 25 1.91 -7.63 7.27
C GLY A 25 2.42 -7.05 8.59
N GLY A 26 3.50 -6.28 8.57
CA GLY A 26 4.04 -5.59 9.74
C GLY A 26 3.09 -4.53 10.31
N ILE A 27 2.47 -3.72 9.45
CA ILE A 27 1.48 -2.71 9.85
C ILE A 27 0.26 -3.39 10.48
N TYR A 28 -0.23 -4.46 9.87
CA TYR A 28 -1.35 -5.24 10.41
C TYR A 28 -1.01 -5.88 11.77
N ALA A 29 0.20 -6.46 11.91
CA ALA A 29 0.67 -7.02 13.17
C ALA A 29 0.79 -5.95 14.27
N VAL A 30 1.31 -4.76 13.95
CA VAL A 30 1.37 -3.61 14.88
C VAL A 30 -0.04 -3.20 15.30
N MET A 31 -1.01 -3.18 14.38
CA MET A 31 -2.41 -2.89 14.70
C MET A 31 -3.05 -3.93 15.61
N LEU A 32 -2.70 -5.22 15.47
CA LEU A 32 -3.22 -6.29 16.31
C LEU A 32 -2.59 -6.34 17.70
N VAL A 33 -1.28 -6.12 17.81
CA VAL A 33 -0.55 -6.27 19.08
C VAL A 33 -0.75 -5.05 19.99
N LYS A 34 -0.98 -3.86 19.41
CA LYS A 34 -0.99 -2.61 20.17
C LYS A 34 -2.42 -2.22 20.57
N HIS A 35 -2.74 -2.40 21.85
CA HIS A 35 -4.08 -2.16 22.43
C HIS A 35 -4.53 -0.68 22.42
N SER A 36 -3.62 0.28 22.23
CA SER A 36 -3.97 1.71 22.08
C SER A 36 -3.09 2.36 21.03
N ILE A 37 -3.70 2.71 19.90
CA ILE A 37 -3.04 3.39 18.78
C ILE A 37 -3.68 4.76 18.63
N SER A 38 -2.84 5.81 18.62
CA SER A 38 -3.32 7.16 18.42
C SER A 38 -3.91 7.33 17.02
N ARG A 39 -4.88 8.23 16.87
CA ARG A 39 -5.49 8.57 15.57
C ARG A 39 -4.45 9.00 14.53
N MET A 40 -3.48 9.81 14.95
CA MET A 40 -2.39 10.27 14.08
C MET A 40 -1.52 9.10 13.62
N THR A 41 -1.24 8.13 14.50
CA THR A 41 -0.50 6.91 14.11
C THR A 41 -1.29 6.10 13.10
N VAL A 42 -2.59 5.90 13.30
CA VAL A 42 -3.45 5.19 12.33
C VAL A 42 -3.46 5.90 10.97
N LEU A 43 -3.53 7.23 10.95
CA LEU A 43 -3.45 8.03 9.72
C LEU A 43 -2.14 7.79 8.98
N LEU A 44 -1.02 7.92 9.70
CA LEU A 44 0.31 7.72 9.13
C LEU A 44 0.48 6.31 8.58
N LEU A 45 0.03 5.29 9.31
CA LEU A 45 0.07 3.91 8.83
C LEU A 45 -0.77 3.72 7.56
N GLY A 46 -1.99 4.28 7.50
CA GLY A 46 -2.82 4.25 6.30
C GLY A 46 -2.18 4.95 5.10
N LEU A 47 -1.59 6.12 5.31
CA LEU A 47 -0.85 6.85 4.27
C LEU A 47 0.41 6.11 3.82
N THR A 48 1.12 5.46 4.75
CA THR A 48 2.27 4.60 4.43
C THR A 48 1.85 3.43 3.54
N LEU A 49 0.72 2.76 3.83
CA LEU A 49 0.21 1.69 2.97
C LEU A 49 -0.10 2.18 1.55
N ILE A 50 -0.71 3.37 1.41
CA ILE A 50 -0.99 3.97 0.10
C ILE A 50 0.31 4.28 -0.66
N ALA A 51 1.31 4.85 0.03
CA ALA A 51 2.60 5.18 -0.58
C ALA A 51 3.35 3.91 -1.04
N VAL A 52 3.37 2.87 -0.18
CA VAL A 52 3.98 1.58 -0.50
C VAL A 52 3.31 0.94 -1.71
N ALA A 53 1.98 0.93 -1.77
CA ALA A 53 1.25 0.43 -2.92
C ALA A 53 1.59 1.18 -4.23
N GLY A 54 1.79 2.50 -4.16
CA GLY A 54 2.23 3.29 -5.31
C GLY A 54 3.64 2.90 -5.77
N ILE A 55 4.57 2.70 -4.83
CA ILE A 55 5.93 2.25 -5.14
C ILE A 55 5.91 0.85 -5.77
N ASP A 56 5.14 -0.07 -5.21
CA ASP A 56 4.98 -1.43 -5.71
C ASP A 56 4.41 -1.46 -7.13
N ALA A 57 3.41 -0.61 -7.43
CA ALA A 57 2.84 -0.50 -8.77
C ALA A 57 3.86 0.03 -9.80
N VAL A 58 4.70 0.99 -9.41
CA VAL A 58 5.77 1.52 -10.28
C VAL A 58 6.84 0.46 -10.52
N LEU A 59 7.30 -0.24 -9.49
CA LEU A 59 8.27 -1.32 -9.61
C LEU A 59 7.72 -2.42 -10.53
N LEU A 60 6.50 -2.90 -10.31
CA LEU A 60 5.87 -3.90 -11.17
C LEU A 60 5.76 -3.45 -12.63
N HIS A 61 5.50 -2.16 -12.87
CA HIS A 61 5.49 -1.61 -14.23
C HIS A 61 6.87 -1.64 -14.87
N HIS A 62 7.92 -1.31 -14.12
CA HIS A 62 9.31 -1.41 -14.59
C HIS A 62 9.70 -2.85 -14.91
N LEU A 63 9.46 -3.80 -13.99
CA LEU A 63 9.74 -5.22 -14.25
C LEU A 63 8.98 -5.75 -15.48
N ALA A 64 7.70 -5.38 -15.62
CA ALA A 64 6.89 -5.83 -16.76
C ALA A 64 7.46 -5.30 -18.09
N ASN A 65 7.92 -4.05 -18.12
CA ASN A 65 8.56 -3.47 -19.30
C ASN A 65 9.91 -4.12 -19.60
N GLU A 66 10.74 -4.39 -18.60
CA GLU A 66 12.06 -5.02 -18.81
C GLU A 66 11.94 -6.49 -19.27
N ALA A 67 11.00 -7.24 -18.67
CA ALA A 67 10.71 -8.61 -19.06
C ALA A 67 10.25 -8.69 -20.54
N ALA A 68 9.45 -7.72 -21.01
CA ALA A 68 9.01 -7.67 -22.40
C ALA A 68 10.14 -7.46 -23.43
N HIS A 69 11.31 -6.94 -23.00
CA HIS A 69 12.45 -6.69 -23.89
C HIS A 69 13.57 -7.72 -23.74
N THR A 70 13.45 -8.68 -22.82
CA THR A 70 14.51 -9.66 -22.51
C THR A 70 14.18 -11.01 -23.15
N ARG A 71 15.07 -11.55 -23.99
CA ARG A 71 14.95 -12.86 -24.69
C ARG A 71 15.14 -14.09 -23.78
N ALA A 72 14.89 -13.97 -22.47
CA ALA A 72 15.06 -15.07 -21.53
C ALA A 72 13.77 -15.89 -21.41
N ILE A 73 13.87 -17.20 -21.66
CA ILE A 73 12.76 -18.18 -21.70
C ILE A 73 11.95 -18.25 -20.37
N TRP A 74 12.49 -17.73 -19.28
CA TRP A 74 11.85 -17.71 -17.96
C TRP A 74 11.06 -16.41 -17.67
N ASP A 75 11.50 -15.27 -18.19
CA ASP A 75 10.81 -13.96 -18.05
C ASP A 75 9.46 -13.96 -18.75
N ASP A 76 9.44 -14.56 -19.94
CA ASP A 76 8.31 -14.55 -20.86
C ASP A 76 7.14 -15.44 -20.40
N ARG A 77 7.22 -16.11 -19.25
CA ARG A 77 6.12 -16.92 -18.69
C ARG A 77 5.62 -16.44 -17.33
N LEU A 78 6.47 -15.83 -16.50
CA LEU A 78 6.08 -15.38 -15.16
C LEU A 78 5.40 -14.01 -15.19
N LEU A 79 5.89 -13.04 -15.97
CA LEU A 79 5.31 -11.70 -16.05
C LEU A 79 4.39 -11.47 -17.26
N THR A 80 4.29 -12.45 -18.15
CA THR A 80 3.48 -12.40 -19.37
C THR A 80 2.17 -13.22 -19.24
N SER A 81 2.00 -13.93 -18.11
CA SER A 81 0.84 -14.79 -17.80
C SER A 81 -0.10 -14.19 -16.73
N GLU A 82 -1.13 -14.96 -16.35
CA GLU A 82 -2.06 -14.68 -15.25
C GLU A 82 -1.37 -14.28 -13.92
N LEU A 83 -0.14 -14.74 -13.70
CA LEU A 83 0.66 -14.38 -12.52
C LEU A 83 1.01 -12.88 -12.48
N SER A 84 1.21 -12.24 -13.64
CA SER A 84 1.42 -10.79 -13.74
C SER A 84 0.20 -10.02 -13.24
N MET A 85 -1.00 -10.43 -13.71
CA MET A 85 -2.26 -9.87 -13.24
C MET A 85 -2.43 -10.07 -11.73
N ALA A 86 -2.07 -11.25 -11.20
CA ALA A 86 -2.11 -11.53 -9.77
C ALA A 86 -1.12 -10.66 -8.96
N LEU A 87 0.07 -10.38 -9.49
CA LEU A 87 1.05 -9.50 -8.84
C LEU A 87 0.54 -8.06 -8.76
N TYR A 88 -0.17 -7.56 -9.78
CA TYR A 88 -0.83 -6.25 -9.71
C TYR A 88 -1.97 -6.17 -8.69
N LEU A 89 -2.53 -7.29 -8.24
CA LEU A 89 -3.52 -7.27 -7.15
C LEU A 89 -2.90 -6.91 -5.80
N LEU A 90 -1.61 -7.18 -5.58
CA LEU A 90 -0.93 -6.87 -4.33
C LEU A 90 -0.88 -5.38 -3.99
N PRO A 91 -0.38 -4.48 -4.88
CA PRO A 91 -0.44 -3.05 -4.62
C PRO A 91 -1.89 -2.57 -4.56
N LEU A 92 -2.80 -3.13 -5.36
CA LEU A 92 -4.20 -2.74 -5.37
C LEU A 92 -4.90 -3.00 -4.03
N VAL A 93 -4.74 -4.20 -3.47
CA VAL A 93 -5.31 -4.56 -2.16
C VAL A 93 -4.68 -3.71 -1.07
N THR A 94 -3.36 -3.52 -1.10
CA THR A 94 -2.64 -2.70 -0.12
C THR A 94 -3.13 -1.24 -0.14
N ALA A 95 -3.29 -0.66 -1.33
CA ALA A 95 -3.89 0.67 -1.49
C ALA A 95 -5.32 0.72 -0.95
N GLY A 96 -6.15 -0.28 -1.27
CA GLY A 96 -7.53 -0.37 -0.80
C GLY A 96 -7.64 -0.39 0.73
N ILE A 97 -6.78 -1.15 1.41
CA ILE A 97 -6.72 -1.18 2.88
C ILE A 97 -6.29 0.19 3.42
N GLY A 98 -5.22 0.77 2.87
CA GLY A 98 -4.73 2.09 3.29
C GLY A 98 -5.78 3.19 3.13
N ILE A 99 -6.46 3.23 1.97
CA ILE A 99 -7.56 4.15 1.69
C ILE A 99 -8.69 3.96 2.71
N ASN A 100 -9.12 2.72 2.98
CA ASN A 100 -10.20 2.45 3.93
C ASN A 100 -9.87 2.97 5.34
N ILE A 101 -8.64 2.72 5.82
CA ILE A 101 -8.17 3.22 7.11
C ILE A 101 -8.23 4.75 7.16
N VAL A 102 -7.69 5.42 6.14
CA VAL A 102 -7.68 6.90 6.06
C VAL A 102 -9.11 7.44 5.99
N SER A 103 -9.96 6.87 5.13
CA SER A 103 -11.37 7.27 4.99
C SER A 103 -12.13 7.15 6.31
N HIS A 104 -12.01 6.01 7.00
CA HIS A 104 -12.67 5.81 8.30
C HIS A 104 -12.24 6.86 9.32
N LEU A 105 -10.95 7.18 9.35
CA LEU A 105 -10.41 8.17 10.28
C LEU A 105 -10.90 9.59 9.97
N LEU A 106 -10.94 9.98 8.70
CA LEU A 106 -11.43 11.28 8.25
C LEU A 106 -12.92 11.44 8.56
N ILE A 107 -13.73 10.44 8.24
CA ILE A 107 -15.18 10.45 8.54
C ILE A 107 -15.39 10.62 10.04
N ARG A 108 -14.68 9.84 10.86
CA ARG A 108 -14.79 9.94 12.31
C ARG A 108 -14.38 11.32 12.83
N HIS A 109 -13.32 11.92 12.28
CA HIS A 109 -12.89 13.26 12.66
C HIS A 109 -13.96 14.31 12.33
N LEU A 110 -14.55 14.23 11.14
CA LEU A 110 -15.62 15.13 10.72
C LEU A 110 -16.86 14.99 11.61
N THR A 111 -17.30 13.77 11.90
CA THR A 111 -18.45 13.52 12.79
C THR A 111 -18.21 14.06 14.20
N GLU A 112 -16.99 14.00 14.71
CA GLU A 112 -16.66 14.57 16.02
C GLU A 112 -16.61 16.10 16.00
N ALA A 113 -16.07 16.70 14.94
CA ALA A 113 -16.10 18.15 14.75
C ALA A 113 -17.53 18.69 14.64
N GLU A 114 -18.39 17.98 13.90
CA GLU A 114 -19.81 18.30 13.76
C GLU A 114 -20.55 18.26 15.11
N ARG A 115 -20.34 17.21 15.91
CA ARG A 115 -20.95 17.09 17.25
C ARG A 115 -20.53 18.22 18.19
N ASN A 116 -19.26 18.61 18.15
CA ASN A 116 -18.76 19.71 18.98
C ASN A 116 -19.38 21.03 18.54
N PHE A 117 -19.47 21.27 17.23
CA PHE A 117 -20.11 22.47 16.68
C PHE A 117 -21.57 22.61 17.14
N TYR A 118 -22.37 21.56 17.03
CA TYR A 118 -23.78 21.60 17.46
C TYR A 118 -23.93 21.84 18.96
N ARG A 119 -23.09 21.21 19.78
CA ARG A 119 -23.12 21.42 21.23
C ARG A 119 -22.81 22.87 21.61
N ASP A 120 -21.80 23.46 20.98
CA ASP A 120 -21.40 24.83 21.27
C ASP A 120 -22.48 25.84 20.82
N HIS A 121 -23.27 25.54 19.79
CA HIS A 121 -24.38 26.40 19.34
C HIS A 121 -25.69 26.23 20.15
N GLU A 122 -25.97 25.05 20.70
CA GLU A 122 -27.12 24.85 21.60
C GLU A 122 -26.95 25.53 22.97
N ASP A 123 -25.71 25.73 23.40
CA ASP A 123 -25.38 26.42 24.65
C ASP A 123 -25.39 27.96 24.51
N GLU A 124 -25.28 28.51 23.29
CA GLU A 124 -25.39 29.95 23.01
C GLU A 124 -26.84 30.45 22.88
N GLU A 125 -27.80 29.57 22.58
CA GLU A 125 -29.23 29.90 22.47
C GLU A 125 -30.01 29.81 23.81
N LYS A 126 -29.37 29.40 24.91
CA LYS A 126 -29.97 29.29 26.26
C LYS A 126 -29.56 30.43 27.19
#